data_AF-A0A0Q3JSW5-F1
#
_entry.id   AF-A0A0Q3JSW5-F1
#
_cell.length_a   1.000
_cell.length_b   1.000
_cell.length_c   1.000
_cell.angle_alpha   90.00
_cell.angle_beta   90.00
_cell.angle_gamma   90.00
#
_symmetry.space_group_name_H-M   'P 1'
#
loop_
_entity.id
_entity.type
_entity.pdbx_description
1 polymer ?
#
loop_
_entity_poly.entity_id
_entity_poly.type
_entity_poly.pdbx_seq_one_letter_code
_entity_poly.pdbx_strand_id
1 'polypeptide(L)'
;MASRQVLLMAAAAIAVAAAILPAPASAEVFKVGDDALWTLGYPAAWTNGKTFAVGDSLKFVYPAGKHTVVEVTGQGFKECNTNGNLGSWGSGSDTIKLDKTGRRWFICGVGNHCEKGMKLLVTVAGANDKSSPATSLKYNVGAGATALAAGAAAVLML
;
A
#
# COMPACT_ATOMS: atom_id res chain seq x y z
N MET A 1 -9.58 -33.35 -41.61
CA MET A 1 -10.36 -33.91 -40.49
C MET A 1 -9.52 -33.82 -39.23
N ALA A 2 -9.83 -32.90 -38.31
CA ALA A 2 -9.12 -32.84 -37.04
C ALA A 2 -9.54 -34.04 -36.18
N SER A 3 -8.55 -34.82 -35.70
CA SER A 3 -8.81 -35.95 -34.79
C SER A 3 -9.55 -35.45 -33.55
N ARG A 4 -10.47 -36.27 -33.02
CA ARG A 4 -11.19 -35.99 -31.78
C ARG A 4 -10.24 -35.68 -30.62
N GLN A 5 -9.03 -36.24 -30.65
CA GLN A 5 -7.95 -35.92 -29.71
C GLN A 5 -7.38 -34.50 -29.90
N VAL A 6 -7.23 -34.04 -31.15
CA VAL A 6 -6.79 -32.66 -31.47
C VAL A 6 -7.83 -31.63 -31.05
N LEU A 7 -9.12 -31.94 -31.23
CA LEU A 7 -10.24 -31.10 -30.77
C LEU A 7 -10.29 -31.01 -29.23
N LEU A 8 -10.07 -32.12 -28.52
CA LEU A 8 -10.05 -32.15 -27.05
C LEU A 8 -8.85 -31.39 -26.46
N MET A 9 -7.66 -31.53 -27.05
CA MET A 9 -6.46 -30.81 -26.60
C MET A 9 -6.56 -29.29 -26.85
N ALA A 10 -7.11 -28.88 -28.00
CA ALA A 10 -7.35 -27.47 -28.28
C ALA A 10 -8.38 -26.86 -27.32
N ALA A 11 -9.47 -27.57 -27.01
CA ALA A 11 -10.46 -27.12 -26.04
C ALA A 11 -9.89 -27.02 -24.61
N ALA A 12 -9.05 -27.98 -24.19
CA ALA A 12 -8.38 -27.94 -22.89
C ALA A 12 -7.37 -26.78 -22.79
N ALA A 13 -6.59 -26.53 -23.86
CA ALA A 13 -5.64 -25.42 -23.89
C ALA A 13 -6.32 -24.03 -23.83
N ILE A 14 -7.48 -23.87 -24.49
CA ILE A 14 -8.26 -22.62 -24.47
C ILE A 14 -8.89 -22.40 -23.08
N ALA A 15 -9.37 -23.45 -22.42
CA ALA A 15 -9.93 -23.36 -21.06
C ALA A 15 -8.87 -22.97 -20.01
N VAL A 16 -7.63 -23.46 -20.14
CA VAL A 16 -6.53 -23.09 -19.24
C VAL A 16 -6.07 -21.65 -19.46
N ALA A 17 -6.08 -21.15 -20.71
CA ALA A 17 -5.68 -19.77 -21.02
C ALA A 17 -6.69 -18.71 -20.50
N ALA A 18 -7.98 -19.03 -20.47
CA ALA A 18 -9.01 -18.11 -19.94
C ALA A 18 -8.96 -17.94 -18.41
N ALA A 19 -8.35 -18.88 -17.68
CA ALA A 19 -8.26 -18.86 -16.22
C ALA A 19 -7.10 -18.00 -15.67
N ILE A 20 -6.22 -17.47 -16.54
CA ILE A 20 -5.04 -16.68 -16.16
C ILE A 20 -5.23 -15.19 -16.50
N LEU A 21 -6.46 -14.74 -16.73
CA LEU A 21 -6.72 -13.31 -16.88
C LEU A 21 -6.63 -12.62 -15.51
N PRO A 22 -5.81 -11.56 -15.36
CA PRO A 22 -5.85 -10.74 -14.16
C PRO A 22 -7.28 -10.25 -13.94
N ALA A 23 -7.80 -10.41 -12.72
CA ALA A 23 -9.09 -9.86 -12.36
C ALA A 23 -9.10 -8.34 -12.62
N PRO A 24 -10.23 -7.76 -13.07
CA PRO A 24 -10.34 -6.31 -13.21
C PRO A 24 -10.05 -5.67 -11.85
N ALA A 25 -9.06 -4.77 -11.81
CA ALA A 25 -8.77 -4.00 -10.62
C ALA A 25 -9.88 -2.96 -10.43
N SER A 26 -10.89 -3.28 -9.62
CA SER A 26 -11.89 -2.31 -9.18
C SER A 26 -11.30 -1.41 -8.10
N ALA A 27 -11.61 -0.11 -8.14
CA ALA A 27 -11.27 0.80 -7.05
C ALA A 27 -11.98 0.40 -5.75
N GLU A 28 -11.23 0.24 -4.67
CA GLU A 28 -11.75 -0.09 -3.34
C GLU A 28 -12.06 1.17 -2.53
N VAL A 29 -13.07 1.10 -1.66
CA VAL A 29 -13.37 2.15 -0.68
C VAL A 29 -13.09 1.62 0.73
N PHE A 30 -11.99 2.09 1.32
CA PHE A 30 -11.57 1.71 2.66
C PHE A 30 -12.27 2.57 3.72
N LYS A 31 -13.13 1.97 4.54
CA LYS A 31 -13.72 2.64 5.71
C LYS A 31 -12.65 2.76 6.81
N VAL A 32 -12.17 3.97 7.07
CA VAL A 32 -11.08 4.21 8.02
C VAL A 32 -11.51 3.80 9.43
N GLY A 33 -10.69 2.95 10.06
CA GLY A 33 -10.97 2.39 11.38
C GLY A 33 -11.96 1.21 11.37
N ASP A 34 -12.44 0.79 10.21
CA ASP A 34 -13.45 -0.26 10.04
C ASP A 34 -14.67 0.00 10.96
N ASP A 35 -14.91 -0.81 11.99
CA ASP A 35 -16.05 -0.60 12.91
C ASP A 35 -15.74 0.37 14.05
N ALA A 36 -14.47 0.68 14.30
CA ALA A 36 -14.06 1.72 15.24
C ALA A 36 -14.23 3.15 14.69
N LEU A 37 -14.40 3.26 13.36
CA LEU A 37 -14.59 4.51 12.62
C LEU A 37 -13.45 5.53 12.84
N TRP A 38 -13.63 6.77 12.38
CA TRP A 38 -12.67 7.85 12.63
C TRP A 38 -12.97 8.51 13.97
N THR A 39 -12.44 7.95 15.05
CA THR A 39 -12.64 8.43 16.43
C THR A 39 -11.32 8.39 17.22
N LEU A 40 -11.31 8.87 18.46
CA LEU A 40 -10.13 8.78 19.34
C LEU A 40 -9.71 7.34 19.68
N GLY A 41 -10.58 6.36 19.48
CA GLY A 41 -10.30 4.94 19.73
C GLY A 41 -9.91 4.15 18.47
N TYR A 42 -9.76 4.80 17.32
CA TYR A 42 -9.47 4.08 16.09
C TYR A 42 -8.05 3.44 16.16
N PRO A 43 -7.88 2.20 15.64
CA PRO A 43 -6.64 1.47 15.85
C PRO A 43 -5.53 2.02 14.95
N ALA A 44 -4.39 2.42 15.54
CA ALA A 44 -3.21 2.90 14.79
C ALA A 44 -2.67 1.85 13.78
N ALA A 45 -2.88 0.56 14.08
CA ALA A 45 -2.52 -0.56 13.22
C ALA A 45 -3.58 -0.89 12.14
N TRP A 46 -4.60 -0.05 11.94
CA TRP A 46 -5.67 -0.29 10.96
C TRP A 46 -5.15 -0.53 9.53
N THR A 47 -4.01 0.05 9.17
CA THR A 47 -3.41 -0.12 7.85
C THR A 47 -2.71 -1.48 7.66
N ASN A 48 -2.53 -2.28 8.72
CA ASN A 48 -1.85 -3.57 8.64
C ASN A 48 -2.60 -4.53 7.71
N GLY A 49 -1.87 -5.11 6.75
CA GLY A 49 -2.41 -6.04 5.77
C GLY A 49 -3.27 -5.40 4.68
N LYS A 50 -3.42 -4.06 4.66
CA LYS A 50 -4.14 -3.34 3.61
C LYS A 50 -3.14 -2.81 2.57
N THR A 51 -3.50 -2.93 1.30
CA THR A 51 -2.76 -2.37 0.18
C THR A 51 -3.60 -1.29 -0.47
N PHE A 52 -3.11 -0.06 -0.48
CA PHE A 52 -3.79 1.06 -1.12
C PHE A 52 -3.22 1.28 -2.51
N ALA A 53 -4.07 1.47 -3.51
CA ALA A 53 -3.68 1.73 -4.89
C ALA A 53 -4.29 3.03 -5.41
N VAL A 54 -3.69 3.56 -6.49
CA VAL A 54 -4.27 4.68 -7.22
C VAL A 54 -5.64 4.26 -7.77
N GLY A 55 -6.65 5.09 -7.51
CA GLY A 55 -8.05 4.82 -7.84
C GLY A 55 -8.92 4.57 -6.62
N ASP A 56 -8.35 3.98 -5.56
CA ASP A 56 -9.05 3.68 -4.31
C ASP A 56 -9.48 4.96 -3.57
N SER A 57 -10.28 4.81 -2.52
CA SER A 57 -10.71 5.92 -1.68
C SER A 57 -10.67 5.57 -0.20
N LEU A 58 -10.42 6.58 0.64
CA LEU A 58 -10.56 6.50 2.09
C LEU A 58 -11.89 7.15 2.48
N LYS A 59 -12.73 6.41 3.20
CA LYS A 59 -14.00 6.91 3.75
C LYS A 59 -13.86 7.12 5.25
N PHE A 60 -13.91 8.38 5.67
CA PHE A 60 -13.88 8.79 7.06
C PHE A 60 -15.31 9.04 7.54
N VAL A 61 -15.74 8.30 8.55
CA VAL A 61 -17.08 8.45 9.16
C VAL A 61 -16.90 8.84 10.61
N TYR A 62 -17.58 9.90 11.03
CA TYR A 62 -17.50 10.46 12.37
C TYR A 62 -18.64 11.45 12.63
N PRO A 63 -19.00 11.74 13.89
CA PRO A 63 -19.99 12.78 14.17
C PRO A 63 -19.50 14.16 13.72
N ALA A 64 -20.23 14.81 12.82
CA ALA A 64 -19.89 16.16 12.33
C ALA A 64 -19.71 17.15 13.50
N GLY A 65 -18.71 18.02 13.39
CA GLY A 65 -18.35 18.96 14.46
C GLY A 65 -17.62 18.36 15.67
N LYS A 66 -17.47 17.02 15.76
CA LYS A 66 -16.63 16.37 16.80
C LYS A 66 -15.22 16.07 16.31
N HIS A 67 -15.10 15.74 15.03
CA HIS A 67 -13.83 15.45 14.39
C HIS A 67 -13.75 16.18 13.04
N THR A 68 -12.56 16.15 12.46
CA THR A 68 -12.27 16.63 11.11
C THR A 68 -11.29 15.65 10.48
N VAL A 69 -11.13 15.77 9.16
CA VAL A 69 -10.04 15.14 8.42
C VAL A 69 -9.25 16.28 7.80
N VAL A 70 -7.97 16.37 8.12
CA VAL A 70 -7.08 17.36 7.52
C VAL A 70 -5.91 16.62 6.92
N GLU A 71 -5.71 16.80 5.61
CA GLU A 71 -4.50 16.30 4.96
C GLU A 71 -3.36 17.28 5.17
N VAL A 72 -2.21 16.75 5.60
CA VAL A 72 -1.04 17.54 5.98
C VAL A 72 0.22 16.98 5.35
N THR A 73 1.31 17.74 5.44
CA THR A 73 2.64 17.24 5.10
C THR A 73 3.12 16.21 6.13
N GLY A 74 4.16 15.45 5.79
CA GLY A 74 4.79 14.55 6.76
C GLY A 74 5.35 15.26 8.01
N GLN A 75 5.70 16.55 7.91
CA GLN A 75 6.06 17.37 9.08
C GLN A 75 4.83 17.72 9.91
N GLY A 76 3.76 18.22 9.26
CA GLY A 76 2.50 18.53 9.94
C GLY A 76 1.90 17.31 10.66
N PHE A 77 2.07 16.11 10.12
CA PHE A 77 1.66 14.86 10.79
C PHE A 77 2.44 14.55 12.06
N LYS A 78 3.75 14.84 12.08
CA LYS A 78 4.60 14.63 13.26
C LYS A 78 4.28 15.64 14.36
N GLU A 79 4.07 16.88 13.95
CA GLU A 79 3.83 18.02 14.84
C GLU A 79 2.36 18.23 15.21
N CYS A 80 1.44 17.44 14.62
CA CYS A 80 0.00 17.65 14.72
C CYS A 80 -0.45 19.06 14.30
N ASN A 81 0.20 19.59 13.26
CA ASN A 81 0.03 20.95 12.79
C ASN A 81 -0.78 20.97 11.48
N THR A 82 -1.86 21.76 11.47
CA THR A 82 -2.76 21.95 10.32
C THR A 82 -2.39 23.14 9.44
N ASN A 83 -1.35 23.90 9.79
CA ASN A 83 -0.88 25.04 8.99
C ASN A 83 -0.32 24.54 7.65
N GLY A 84 -0.74 25.20 6.56
CA GLY A 84 -0.37 24.76 5.20
C GLY A 84 -0.97 23.40 4.82
N ASN A 85 -2.18 23.10 5.31
CA ASN A 85 -2.89 21.87 4.94
C ASN A 85 -3.08 21.74 3.42
N LEU A 86 -3.15 20.48 2.97
CA LEU A 86 -3.34 20.08 1.58
C LEU A 86 -4.82 19.81 1.25
N GLY A 87 -5.66 19.76 2.28
CA GLY A 87 -7.09 19.59 2.20
C GLY A 87 -7.71 19.48 3.60
N SER A 88 -8.99 19.85 3.74
CA SER A 88 -9.71 19.80 5.00
C SER A 88 -11.18 19.46 4.77
N TRP A 89 -11.70 18.53 5.58
CA TRP A 89 -13.06 18.04 5.50
C TRP A 89 -13.66 17.91 6.90
N GLY A 90 -14.98 18.11 6.97
CA GLY A 90 -15.72 18.23 8.23
C GLY A 90 -17.17 17.73 8.17
N SER A 91 -17.56 17.02 7.10
CA SER A 91 -18.98 16.66 6.90
C SER A 91 -19.46 15.54 7.82
N GLY A 92 -18.53 14.78 8.40
CA GLY A 92 -18.83 13.56 9.16
C GLY A 92 -18.94 12.29 8.32
N SER A 93 -18.91 12.39 6.99
CA SER A 93 -18.83 11.25 6.07
C SER A 93 -18.05 11.62 4.82
N ASP A 94 -16.76 11.89 4.97
CA ASP A 94 -15.89 12.36 3.90
C ASP A 94 -15.25 11.19 3.14
N THR A 95 -15.23 11.27 1.80
CA THR A 95 -14.57 10.30 0.93
C THR A 95 -13.46 10.98 0.16
N ILE A 96 -12.23 10.52 0.36
CA ILE A 96 -11.02 11.11 -0.23
C ILE A 96 -10.42 10.09 -1.19
N LYS A 97 -10.34 10.46 -2.47
CA LYS A 97 -9.75 9.61 -3.51
C LYS A 97 -8.23 9.60 -3.42
N LEU A 98 -7.63 8.42 -3.60
CA LEU A 98 -6.20 8.20 -3.73
C LEU A 98 -5.84 8.30 -5.22
N ASP A 99 -5.51 9.50 -5.66
CA ASP A 99 -5.28 9.85 -7.07
C ASP A 99 -3.81 9.72 -7.51
N LYS A 100 -2.89 9.66 -6.54
CA LYS A 100 -1.44 9.62 -6.76
C LYS A 100 -0.76 8.60 -5.88
N THR A 101 0.36 8.08 -6.36
CA THR A 101 1.24 7.18 -5.62
C THR A 101 1.97 7.93 -4.50
N GLY A 102 2.45 7.20 -3.50
CA GLY A 102 3.25 7.75 -2.41
C GLY A 102 2.49 7.90 -1.09
N ARG A 103 3.12 8.58 -0.14
CA ARG A 103 2.60 8.73 1.23
C ARG A 103 1.61 9.89 1.32
N ARG A 104 0.51 9.65 2.04
CA ARG A 104 -0.47 10.68 2.41
C ARG A 104 -0.75 10.64 3.89
N TRP A 105 -0.85 11.81 4.50
CA TRP A 105 -0.96 11.96 5.95
C TRP A 105 -2.23 12.73 6.30
N PHE A 106 -3.05 12.13 7.15
CA PHE A 106 -4.32 12.69 7.59
C PHE A 106 -4.32 12.81 9.11
N ILE A 107 -4.85 13.91 9.65
CA ILE A 107 -5.00 14.14 11.09
C ILE A 107 -6.39 14.65 11.40
N CYS A 108 -6.85 14.47 12.65
CA CYS A 108 -7.94 15.27 13.18
C CYS A 108 -7.38 16.59 13.74
N GLY A 109 -7.89 17.72 13.25
CA GLY A 109 -7.46 19.06 13.68
C GLY A 109 -8.23 19.63 14.88
N VAL A 110 -9.06 18.82 15.55
CA VAL A 110 -9.87 19.28 16.70
C VAL A 110 -9.08 19.09 17.99
N GLY A 111 -8.83 20.20 18.70
CA GLY A 111 -8.19 20.18 20.02
C GLY A 111 -6.88 19.40 20.02
N ASN A 112 -6.76 18.43 20.93
CA ASN A 112 -5.59 17.54 21.04
C ASN A 112 -5.81 16.13 20.47
N HIS A 113 -6.73 15.98 19.51
CA HIS A 113 -7.09 14.65 18.99
C HIS A 113 -5.93 14.00 18.22
N CYS A 114 -5.19 14.76 17.42
CA CYS A 114 -4.04 14.23 16.68
C CYS A 114 -2.95 13.69 17.63
N GLU A 115 -2.65 14.44 18.70
CA GLU A 115 -1.66 14.11 19.72
C GLU A 115 -2.05 12.87 20.50
N LYS A 116 -3.36 12.65 20.67
CA LYS A 116 -3.94 11.41 21.23
C LYS A 116 -3.97 10.23 20.27
N GLY A 117 -3.40 10.39 19.07
CA GLY A 117 -3.24 9.31 18.10
C GLY A 117 -4.25 9.31 16.96
N MET A 118 -5.15 10.31 16.87
CA MET A 118 -6.13 10.42 15.79
C MET A 118 -5.50 10.93 14.48
N LYS A 119 -4.60 10.12 13.91
CA LYS A 119 -3.79 10.46 12.73
C LYS A 119 -3.41 9.24 11.90
N LEU A 120 -3.67 9.27 10.60
CA LEU A 120 -3.49 8.17 9.66
C LEU A 120 -2.39 8.48 8.63
N LEU A 121 -1.47 7.52 8.43
CA LEU A 121 -0.56 7.49 7.30
C LEU A 121 -0.96 6.34 6.37
N VAL A 122 -1.21 6.63 5.09
CA VAL A 122 -1.35 5.63 4.04
C VAL A 122 -0.22 5.74 3.03
N THR A 123 0.21 4.60 2.48
CA THR A 123 1.15 4.55 1.36
C THR A 123 0.43 3.96 0.16
N VAL A 124 0.29 4.76 -0.89
CA VAL A 124 -0.38 4.37 -2.13
C VAL A 124 0.65 3.75 -3.07
N ALA A 125 0.47 2.47 -3.38
CA ALA A 125 1.35 1.68 -4.21
C ALA A 125 1.41 2.21 -5.66
N GLY A 126 2.60 2.25 -6.24
CA GLY A 126 2.80 2.45 -7.67
C GLY A 126 2.56 1.18 -8.48
N ALA A 127 2.46 1.33 -9.81
CA ALA A 127 2.25 0.21 -10.72
C ALA A 127 3.31 -0.90 -10.59
N ASN A 128 4.52 -0.55 -10.14
CA ASN A 128 5.64 -1.48 -9.95
C ASN A 128 5.68 -2.13 -8.55
N ASP A 129 4.88 -1.65 -7.59
CA ASP A 129 4.88 -2.14 -6.21
C ASP A 129 3.90 -3.30 -5.99
N LYS A 130 3.12 -3.66 -7.01
CA LYS A 130 2.14 -4.77 -6.96
C LYS A 130 2.78 -6.16 -7.15
N SER A 131 4.08 -6.23 -7.42
CA SER A 131 4.85 -7.48 -7.52
C SER A 131 5.82 -7.63 -6.35
N SER A 132 5.29 -7.73 -5.13
CA SER A 132 6.07 -8.40 -4.08
C SER A 132 5.13 -9.05 -3.06
N PRO A 133 4.95 -10.38 -3.10
CA PRO A 133 4.50 -11.06 -1.90
C PRO A 133 5.59 -10.85 -0.85
N ALA A 134 5.21 -10.37 0.33
CA ALA A 134 6.12 -10.11 1.44
C ALA A 134 7.03 -11.32 1.68
N THR A 135 8.24 -11.29 1.14
CA THR A 135 9.26 -12.29 1.43
C THR A 135 10.07 -11.72 2.57
N SER A 136 9.87 -12.31 3.75
CA SER A 136 10.63 -12.04 4.96
C SER A 136 12.13 -12.10 4.67
N LEU A 137 12.82 -10.95 4.69
CA LEU A 137 14.28 -10.91 4.69
C LEU A 137 14.77 -11.34 6.07
N LYS A 138 15.21 -12.60 6.19
CA LYS A 138 16.11 -13.01 7.27
C LYS A 138 17.50 -12.44 6.95
N TYR A 139 17.85 -11.35 7.61
CA TYR A 139 19.19 -10.75 7.52
C TYR A 139 20.08 -11.37 8.60
N ASN A 140 21.04 -12.21 8.19
CA ASN A 140 22.15 -12.65 9.05
C ASN A 140 23.32 -11.68 8.86
N VAL A 141 23.75 -11.05 9.95
CA VAL A 141 24.95 -10.21 10.00
C VAL A 141 26.08 -10.97 10.68
N GLY A 142 27.28 -10.89 10.11
CA GLY A 142 28.54 -11.28 10.75
C GLY A 142 29.47 -11.95 9.74
N ALA A 143 30.10 -11.20 8.83
CA ALA A 143 31.37 -10.48 9.04
C ALA A 143 32.60 -11.41 8.94
N GLY A 144 33.43 -11.14 7.92
CA GLY A 144 34.88 -11.36 7.96
C GLY A 144 35.47 -12.37 6.98
N ALA A 145 36.27 -11.85 6.04
CA ALA A 145 37.59 -12.35 5.59
C ALA A 145 37.74 -12.62 4.07
N THR A 146 38.31 -11.60 3.41
CA THR A 146 39.34 -11.64 2.35
C THR A 146 39.36 -12.79 1.34
N ALA A 147 39.06 -12.49 0.08
CA ALA A 147 39.41 -13.32 -1.08
C ALA A 147 40.67 -12.76 -1.78
N LEU A 148 41.75 -13.54 -1.79
CA LEU A 148 42.93 -13.34 -2.64
C LEU A 148 42.56 -13.72 -4.08
N ALA A 149 42.81 -12.80 -5.02
CA ALA A 149 42.74 -13.07 -6.44
C ALA A 149 44.15 -13.35 -6.98
N ALA A 150 44.33 -14.46 -7.71
CA ALA A 150 45.42 -14.62 -8.67
C ALA A 150 44.95 -15.53 -9.82
N GLY A 151 44.98 -14.98 -11.03
CA GLY A 151 44.43 -15.56 -12.24
C GLY A 151 45.32 -16.63 -12.88
N ALA A 152 44.69 -17.42 -13.75
CA ALA A 152 45.34 -18.37 -14.63
C ALA A 152 46.01 -17.66 -15.82
N ALA A 153 47.26 -17.99 -16.09
CA ALA A 153 47.87 -17.88 -17.41
C ALA A 153 48.81 -19.09 -17.63
N ALA A 154 48.49 -19.88 -18.65
CA ALA A 154 49.32 -20.98 -19.12
C ALA A 154 50.36 -20.46 -20.11
N VAL A 155 51.64 -20.84 -19.96
CA VAL A 155 52.57 -21.03 -21.09
C VAL A 155 53.54 -22.16 -20.74
N LEU A 156 53.50 -23.20 -21.56
CA LEU A 156 54.46 -24.30 -21.66
C LEU A 156 55.58 -23.85 -22.60
N MET A 157 56.85 -23.89 -22.17
CA MET A 157 57.99 -24.06 -23.07
C MET A 157 59.12 -24.84 -22.38
N LEU A 158 59.30 -26.06 -22.91
CA LEU A 158 60.38 -27.05 -22.79
C LEU A 158 60.60 -27.69 -21.41
#